data_AF-A0A5E4IVY1-F1
#
_entry.id   AF-A0A5E4IVY1-F1
#
_cell.length_a   1.000
_cell.length_b   1.000
_cell.length_c   1.000
_cell.angle_alpha   90.00
_cell.angle_beta   90.00
_cell.angle_gamma   90.00
#
_symmetry.space_group_name_H-M   'P 1'
#
loop_
_entity.id
_entity.type
_entity.pdbx_description
1 polymer ?
#
loop_
_entity_poly.entity_id
_entity_poly.type
_entity_poly.pdbx_seq_one_letter_code
_entity_poly.pdbx_strand_id
1 'polypeptide(L)'
;MGDKTQLSVLLLSSRTKDYLQLLLGVMLAFLLADGFAILVGSWVTSVVPVHLVKLISGMAFILFGIMILKGDGSEYNSGSLSPESAFVSGFSMIFLSEWGDKTQIASALFATEYNPGMVFIGVMAALLLLSIMAIWLGRFLSGRVDRKVITKIAGTVFLLIGLSFLLSALTSSAFADII
;
A
#
# COMPACT_ATOMS: atom_id res chain seq x y z
N MET A 1 -12.10 9.42 3.53
CA MET A 1 -10.75 9.66 2.99
C MET A 1 -10.37 8.41 2.22
N GLY A 2 -10.17 8.50 0.91
CA GLY A 2 -9.68 7.34 0.15
C GLY A 2 -8.27 7.04 0.62
N ASP A 3 -8.08 5.88 1.23
CA ASP A 3 -6.79 5.45 1.74
C ASP A 3 -5.83 5.23 0.54
N LYS A 4 -4.62 5.78 0.63
CA LYS A 4 -3.50 5.62 -0.32
C LYS A 4 -3.32 4.16 -0.72
N THR A 5 -3.64 3.25 0.19
CA THR A 5 -3.54 1.81 0.01
C THR A 5 -4.60 1.30 -0.97
N GLN A 6 -5.84 1.76 -0.85
CA GLN A 6 -6.90 1.39 -1.80
C GLN A 6 -6.67 1.97 -3.20
N LEU A 7 -6.09 3.17 -3.28
CA LEU A 7 -5.61 3.72 -4.56
C LEU A 7 -4.48 2.87 -5.15
N SER A 8 -3.55 2.40 -4.33
CA SER A 8 -2.44 1.55 -4.77
C SER A 8 -2.93 0.19 -5.28
N VAL A 9 -3.85 -0.47 -4.57
CA VAL A 9 -4.47 -1.74 -5.02
C VAL A 9 -5.22 -1.56 -6.33
N LEU A 10 -6.01 -0.48 -6.46
CA LEU A 10 -6.75 -0.17 -7.68
C LEU A 10 -5.81 0.06 -8.88
N LEU A 11 -4.74 0.82 -8.68
CA LEU A 11 -3.79 1.13 -9.75
C LEU A 11 -2.98 -0.11 -10.16
N LEU A 12 -2.54 -0.93 -9.20
CA LEU A 12 -1.82 -2.18 -9.49
C LEU A 12 -2.73 -3.21 -10.18
N SER A 13 -3.98 -3.34 -9.74
CA SER A 13 -4.96 -4.26 -10.34
C SER A 13 -5.36 -3.88 -11.75
N SER A 14 -5.44 -2.58 -12.07
CA SER A 14 -5.68 -2.13 -13.45
C SER A 14 -4.54 -2.46 -14.43
N ARG A 15 -3.42 -2.96 -13.91
CA ARG A 15 -2.16 -3.15 -14.62
C ARG A 15 -1.68 -4.61 -14.64
N THR A 16 -2.22 -5.49 -13.79
CA THR A 16 -1.97 -6.95 -13.79
C THR A 16 -3.15 -7.73 -14.34
N LYS A 17 -2.90 -8.94 -14.85
CA LYS A 17 -3.96 -9.91 -15.19
C LYS A 17 -4.16 -10.96 -14.09
N ASP A 18 -3.14 -11.16 -13.25
CA ASP A 18 -3.13 -12.17 -12.19
C ASP A 18 -3.63 -11.58 -10.87
N TYR A 19 -4.94 -11.32 -10.84
CA TYR A 19 -5.63 -10.68 -9.71
C TYR A 19 -5.51 -11.47 -8.40
N LEU A 20 -5.45 -12.81 -8.49
CA LEU A 20 -5.34 -13.67 -7.32
C LEU A 20 -4.00 -13.50 -6.61
N GLN A 21 -2.89 -13.42 -7.35
CA GLN A 21 -1.57 -13.23 -6.73
C GLN A 21 -1.37 -11.82 -6.22
N LEU A 22 -1.92 -10.82 -6.92
CA LEU A 22 -2.00 -9.48 -6.37
C LEU A 22 -2.75 -9.49 -5.03
N LEU A 23 -3.94 -10.11 -5.00
CA LEU A 23 -4.73 -10.21 -3.76
C LEU A 23 -3.97 -10.95 -2.67
N LEU A 24 -3.31 -12.08 -2.97
CA LEU A 24 -2.53 -12.82 -1.97
C LEU A 24 -1.37 -11.99 -1.42
N GLY A 25 -0.67 -11.23 -2.26
CA GLY A 25 0.40 -10.35 -1.83
C GLY A 25 -0.12 -9.22 -0.92
N VAL A 26 -1.22 -8.58 -1.33
CA VAL A 26 -1.91 -7.54 -0.56
C VAL A 26 -2.40 -8.08 0.79
N MET A 27 -3.02 -9.26 0.80
CA MET A 27 -3.54 -9.88 2.02
C MET A 27 -2.44 -10.33 2.96
N LEU A 28 -1.31 -10.83 2.45
CA LEU A 28 -0.15 -11.16 3.27
C LEU A 28 0.45 -9.89 3.89
N ALA A 29 0.52 -8.79 3.13
CA ALA A 29 0.99 -7.52 3.65
C ALA A 29 0.13 -7.04 4.82
N PHE A 30 -1.20 -7.02 4.66
CA PHE A 30 -2.13 -6.67 5.75
C PHE A 30 -2.02 -7.62 6.94
N LEU A 31 -1.94 -8.93 6.69
CA LEU A 31 -1.81 -9.92 7.75
C LEU A 31 -0.57 -9.66 8.62
N LEU A 32 0.57 -9.36 8.00
CA LEU A 32 1.80 -9.06 8.74
C LEU A 32 1.74 -7.68 9.39
N ALA A 33 1.24 -6.67 8.68
CA ALA A 33 1.16 -5.28 9.15
C ALA A 33 0.19 -5.13 10.33
N ASP A 34 -1.07 -5.51 10.15
CA ASP A 34 -2.12 -5.43 11.17
C ASP A 34 -1.96 -6.51 12.24
N GLY A 35 -1.51 -7.71 11.86
CA GLY A 35 -1.21 -8.77 12.82
C GLY A 35 -0.12 -8.34 13.79
N PHE A 36 0.96 -7.74 13.31
CA PHE A 36 2.00 -7.16 14.15
C PHE A 36 1.44 -6.05 15.04
N ALA A 37 0.65 -5.13 14.50
CA ALA A 37 0.06 -4.02 15.26
C ALA A 37 -0.85 -4.52 16.41
N ILE A 38 -1.70 -5.50 16.15
CA ILE A 38 -2.64 -6.07 17.14
C ILE A 38 -1.89 -6.91 18.18
N LEU A 39 -0.88 -7.68 17.79
CA LEU A 39 -0.10 -8.52 18.71
C LEU A 39 0.83 -7.70 19.61
N VAL A 40 1.48 -6.68 19.06
CA VAL A 40 2.44 -5.84 19.81
C VAL A 40 1.72 -4.70 20.55
N GLY A 41 0.48 -4.37 20.18
CA GLY A 41 -0.38 -3.45 20.93
C GLY A 41 0.25 -2.07 21.16
N SER A 42 -0.03 -1.48 22.33
CA SER A 42 0.40 -0.12 22.72
C SER A 42 1.91 0.11 22.79
N TRP A 43 2.74 -0.92 22.56
CA TRP A 43 4.21 -0.82 22.48
C TRP A 43 4.73 -0.40 21.10
N VAL A 44 3.95 -0.53 20.03
CA VAL A 44 4.42 -0.26 18.65
C VAL A 44 4.75 1.22 18.43
N THR A 45 3.99 2.13 19.04
CA THR A 45 4.12 3.57 18.82
C THR A 45 5.34 4.19 19.51
N SER A 46 5.99 3.49 20.44
CA SER A 46 7.17 4.00 21.16
C SER A 46 8.52 3.53 20.60
N VAL A 47 8.54 2.50 19.73
CA VAL A 47 9.80 1.86 19.28
C VAL A 47 10.16 2.22 17.84
N VAL A 48 9.19 2.52 16.97
CA VAL A 48 9.45 2.82 15.56
C VAL A 48 9.32 4.32 15.28
N PRO A 49 10.42 5.04 15.02
CA PRO A 49 10.36 6.47 14.72
C PRO A 49 9.60 6.71 13.41
N VAL A 50 8.46 7.39 13.53
CA VAL A 50 7.52 7.69 12.43
C VAL A 50 8.19 8.40 11.25
N HIS A 51 9.26 9.15 11.49
CA HIS A 51 10.04 9.81 10.45
C HIS A 51 10.72 8.82 9.50
N LEU A 52 11.37 7.76 10.01
CA LEU A 52 12.06 6.76 9.18
C LEU A 52 11.07 6.00 8.29
N VAL A 53 9.91 5.67 8.85
CA VAL A 53 8.85 4.98 8.12
C VAL A 53 8.37 5.83 6.94
N LYS A 54 8.02 7.10 7.18
CA LYS A 54 7.60 8.03 6.12
C LYS A 54 8.68 8.19 5.05
N LEU A 55 9.96 8.25 5.45
CA LEU A 55 11.09 8.39 4.54
C LEU A 55 11.25 7.14 3.66
N ILE A 56 11.26 5.94 4.26
CA ILE A 56 11.39 4.65 3.54
C ILE A 56 10.20 4.45 2.60
N SER A 57 8.98 4.63 3.09
CA SER A 57 7.77 4.51 2.26
C SER A 57 7.76 5.55 1.14
N GLY A 58 8.12 6.81 1.43
CA GLY A 58 8.23 7.87 0.42
C GLY A 58 9.20 7.53 -0.71
N MET A 59 10.40 7.04 -0.37
CA MET A 59 11.38 6.57 -1.35
C MET A 59 10.85 5.39 -2.17
N ALA A 60 10.19 4.42 -1.53
CA ALA A 60 9.60 3.27 -2.21
C ALA A 60 8.51 3.69 -3.22
N PHE A 61 7.59 4.57 -2.82
CA PHE A 61 6.55 5.11 -3.69
C PHE A 61 7.14 5.87 -4.89
N ILE A 62 8.21 6.65 -4.69
CA ILE A 62 8.92 7.33 -5.79
C ILE A 62 9.57 6.30 -6.71
N LEU A 63 10.27 5.31 -6.16
CA LEU A 63 10.95 4.28 -6.93
C LEU A 63 9.94 3.47 -7.77
N PHE A 64 8.81 3.07 -7.19
CA PHE A 64 7.71 2.44 -7.93
C PHE A 64 7.14 3.37 -9.00
N GLY A 65 6.90 4.65 -8.69
CA GLY A 65 6.42 5.64 -9.66
C GLY A 65 7.36 5.79 -10.85
N ILE A 66 8.67 5.91 -10.60
CA ILE A 66 9.71 5.97 -11.64
C ILE A 66 9.75 4.66 -12.43
N MET A 67 9.77 3.50 -11.78
CA MET A 67 9.76 2.20 -12.47
C MET A 67 8.54 2.04 -13.39
N ILE A 68 7.37 2.47 -12.92
CA ILE A 68 6.13 2.44 -13.71
C ILE A 68 6.21 3.36 -14.94
N LEU A 69 6.85 4.53 -14.82
CA LEU A 69 6.99 5.50 -15.92
C LEU A 69 8.15 5.17 -16.87
N LYS A 70 9.28 4.67 -16.35
CA LYS A 70 10.47 4.26 -17.14
C LYS A 70 10.32 2.91 -17.81
N GLY A 71 9.39 2.08 -17.37
CA GLY A 71 8.95 0.88 -18.09
C GLY A 71 8.25 1.27 -19.38
N ASP A 72 9.00 1.89 -20.31
CA ASP A 72 8.60 2.27 -21.64
C ASP A 72 8.33 1.00 -22.44
N GLY A 73 7.07 0.56 -22.39
CA GLY A 73 6.45 -0.33 -23.37
C GLY A 73 7.10 -1.70 -23.62
N SER A 74 8.27 -2.05 -23.08
CA SER A 74 9.10 -3.16 -23.57
C SER A 74 9.13 -4.35 -22.61
N GLU A 75 9.20 -4.15 -21.30
CA GLU A 75 8.86 -5.19 -20.29
C GLU A 75 7.35 -5.38 -20.13
N TYR A 76 6.55 -4.43 -20.64
CA TYR A 76 5.09 -4.41 -20.56
C TYR A 76 4.39 -4.88 -21.86
N ASN A 77 5.11 -4.96 -23.01
CA ASN A 77 4.58 -5.42 -24.30
C ASN A 77 4.38 -6.93 -24.37
N SER A 78 5.07 -7.71 -23.54
CA SER A 78 4.67 -9.08 -23.28
C SER A 78 3.63 -9.04 -22.16
N GLY A 79 2.42 -9.50 -22.46
CA GLY A 79 1.27 -9.40 -21.56
C GLY A 79 1.54 -9.93 -20.15
N SER A 80 0.82 -9.35 -19.19
CA SER A 80 0.83 -9.66 -17.74
C SER A 80 2.17 -9.45 -17.05
N LEU A 81 2.16 -8.67 -15.96
CA LEU A 81 3.12 -8.89 -14.88
C LEU A 81 3.16 -10.39 -14.61
N SER A 82 4.35 -10.99 -14.56
CA SER A 82 4.42 -12.42 -14.22
C SER A 82 3.67 -12.63 -12.90
N PRO A 83 2.97 -13.76 -12.76
CA PRO A 83 2.33 -14.19 -11.53
C PRO A 83 3.07 -13.82 -10.23
N GLU A 84 4.37 -14.08 -10.22
CA GLU A 84 5.28 -13.81 -9.12
C GLU A 84 5.54 -12.31 -8.91
N SER A 85 5.71 -11.54 -9.99
CA SER A 85 5.90 -10.09 -9.90
C SER A 85 4.66 -9.34 -9.42
N ALA A 86 3.44 -9.84 -9.70
CA ALA A 86 2.19 -9.25 -9.20
C ALA A 86 2.05 -9.44 -7.69
N PHE A 87 2.41 -10.61 -7.18
CA PHE A 87 2.45 -10.89 -5.73
C PHE A 87 3.47 -9.99 -5.02
N VAL A 88 4.74 -10.00 -5.47
CA VAL A 88 5.81 -9.24 -4.82
C VAL A 88 5.54 -7.74 -4.87
N SER A 89 5.03 -7.23 -5.99
CA SER A 89 4.67 -5.82 -6.12
C SER A 89 3.51 -5.46 -5.19
N GLY A 90 2.44 -6.25 -5.18
CA GLY A 90 1.30 -6.05 -4.27
C GLY A 90 1.72 -6.07 -2.80
N PHE A 91 2.44 -7.10 -2.41
CA PHE A 91 2.97 -7.25 -1.05
C PHE A 91 3.83 -6.06 -0.65
N SER A 92 4.90 -5.79 -1.39
CA SER A 92 5.88 -4.75 -1.03
C SER A 92 5.24 -3.37 -0.98
N MET A 93 4.37 -3.08 -1.95
CA MET A 93 3.70 -1.78 -2.05
C MET A 93 2.77 -1.53 -0.87
N ILE A 94 1.91 -2.51 -0.56
CA ILE A 94 0.93 -2.38 0.52
C ILE A 94 1.60 -2.41 1.87
N PHE A 95 2.56 -3.32 2.07
CA PHE A 95 3.29 -3.43 3.33
C PHE A 95 4.03 -2.14 3.67
N LEU A 96 4.72 -1.53 2.70
CA LEU A 96 5.41 -0.25 2.90
C LEU A 96 4.42 0.91 3.03
N SER A 97 3.26 0.86 2.36
CA SER A 97 2.22 1.88 2.49
C SER A 97 1.57 1.87 3.87
N GLU A 98 1.27 0.69 4.41
CA GLU A 98 0.54 0.50 5.66
C GLU A 98 1.41 0.61 6.91
N TRP A 99 2.73 0.43 6.78
CA TRP A 99 3.62 0.47 7.92
C TRP A 99 3.50 1.81 8.66
N GLY A 100 3.18 1.76 9.95
CA GLY A 100 3.05 2.93 10.81
C GLY A 100 1.86 3.86 10.48
N ASP A 101 0.86 3.36 9.76
CA ASP A 101 -0.33 4.15 9.43
C ASP A 101 -1.35 4.21 10.58
N LYS A 102 -2.26 5.19 10.50
CA LYS A 102 -3.35 5.41 11.45
C LYS A 102 -4.27 4.19 11.56
N THR A 103 -4.40 3.40 10.49
CA THR A 103 -5.12 2.12 10.47
C THR A 103 -4.54 1.14 11.47
N GLN A 104 -3.21 0.97 11.50
CA GLN A 104 -2.53 0.10 12.48
C GLN A 104 -2.73 0.58 13.92
N ILE A 105 -2.64 1.89 14.16
CA ILE A 105 -2.87 2.47 15.49
C ILE A 105 -4.32 2.25 15.93
N ALA A 106 -5.28 2.43 15.02
CA ALA A 106 -6.69 2.17 15.31
C ALA A 106 -6.96 0.68 15.60
N SER A 107 -6.41 -0.23 14.79
CA SER A 107 -6.49 -1.68 14.99
C SER A 107 -5.91 -2.10 16.35
N ALA A 108 -4.75 -1.56 16.73
CA ALA A 108 -4.11 -1.80 18.02
C ALA A 108 -4.96 -1.26 19.18
N LEU A 109 -5.55 -0.06 19.05
CA LEU A 109 -6.42 0.51 20.07
C LEU A 109 -7.69 -0.33 20.26
N PHE A 110 -8.35 -0.73 19.17
CA PHE A 110 -9.52 -1.62 19.27
C PHE A 110 -9.18 -2.96 19.91
N ALA A 111 -7.97 -3.49 19.68
CA ALA A 111 -7.51 -4.71 20.33
C ALA A 111 -7.26 -4.54 21.85
N THR A 112 -7.12 -3.32 22.36
CA THR A 112 -7.06 -3.06 23.81
C THR A 112 -8.45 -2.99 24.47
N GLU A 113 -9.47 -2.55 23.72
CA GLU A 113 -10.85 -2.41 24.23
C GLU A 113 -11.69 -3.67 24.03
N TYR A 114 -11.41 -4.44 22.98
CA TYR A 114 -12.17 -5.62 22.57
C TYR A 114 -11.28 -6.87 22.47
N ASN A 115 -11.89 -8.04 22.25
CA ASN A 115 -11.14 -9.28 22.07
C ASN A 115 -10.20 -9.19 20.83
N PRO A 116 -8.86 -9.30 20.98
CA PRO A 116 -7.91 -9.11 19.89
C PRO A 116 -8.14 -10.03 18.69
N GLY A 117 -8.56 -11.27 18.93
CA GLY A 117 -8.84 -12.24 17.87
C GLY A 117 -10.05 -11.84 17.02
N MET A 118 -11.12 -11.36 17.65
CA MET A 118 -12.30 -10.87 16.93
C MET A 118 -12.00 -9.56 16.17
N VAL A 119 -11.21 -8.66 16.75
CA VAL A 119 -10.76 -7.43 16.08
C VAL A 119 -9.93 -7.76 14.85
N PHE A 120 -8.95 -8.66 14.96
CA PHE A 120 -8.12 -9.08 13.84
C PHE A 120 -8.95 -9.68 12.70
N ILE A 121 -9.89 -10.58 13.00
CA ILE A 121 -10.78 -11.18 11.98
C ILE A 121 -11.63 -10.09 11.31
N GLY A 122 -12.17 -9.14 12.08
CA GLY A 122 -12.97 -8.04 11.55
C GLY A 122 -12.17 -7.13 10.61
N VAL A 123 -10.96 -6.74 11.02
CA VAL A 123 -10.03 -5.93 10.21
C VAL A 123 -9.66 -6.66 8.92
N MET A 124 -9.24 -7.92 9.02
CA MET A 124 -8.88 -8.73 7.85
C MET A 124 -10.05 -8.93 6.88
N ALA A 125 -11.27 -9.14 7.40
CA ALA A 125 -12.47 -9.25 6.57
C ALA A 125 -12.79 -7.94 5.84
N ALA A 126 -12.69 -6.80 6.53
CA ALA A 126 -12.91 -5.49 5.93
C ALA A 126 -11.86 -5.18 4.84
N LEU A 127 -10.59 -5.44 5.12
CA LEU A 127 -9.48 -5.23 4.18
C LEU A 127 -9.58 -6.15 2.96
N LEU A 128 -10.00 -7.39 3.15
CA LEU A 128 -10.28 -8.32 2.05
C LEU A 128 -11.38 -7.79 1.14
N LEU A 129 -12.51 -7.36 1.72
CA LEU A 129 -13.64 -6.81 0.96
C LEU A 129 -13.23 -5.57 0.17
N LEU A 130 -12.56 -4.61 0.81
CA LEU A 130 -12.07 -3.39 0.16
C LEU A 130 -11.10 -3.72 -0.98
N SER A 131 -10.17 -4.65 -0.75
CA SER A 131 -9.20 -5.07 -1.77
C SER A 131 -9.88 -5.72 -2.97
N ILE A 132 -10.88 -6.58 -2.75
CA ILE A 132 -11.67 -7.18 -3.83
C ILE A 132 -12.40 -6.10 -4.62
N MET A 133 -13.01 -5.11 -3.96
CA MET A 133 -13.68 -4.01 -4.64
C MET A 133 -12.69 -3.16 -5.46
N ALA A 134 -11.52 -2.85 -4.91
CA ALA A 134 -10.48 -2.11 -5.61
C ALA A 134 -9.96 -2.87 -6.84
N ILE A 135 -9.74 -4.17 -6.71
CA ILE A 135 -9.33 -5.05 -7.82
C ILE A 135 -10.40 -5.11 -8.90
N TRP A 136 -11.67 -5.26 -8.52
CA TRP A 136 -12.78 -5.29 -9.45
C TRP A 136 -12.89 -3.97 -10.23
N LEU A 137 -12.75 -2.84 -9.55
CA LEU A 137 -12.77 -1.52 -10.16
C LEU A 137 -11.54 -1.30 -11.08
N GLY A 138 -10.35 -1.73 -10.66
CA GLY A 138 -9.14 -1.68 -11.49
C GLY A 138 -9.26 -2.52 -12.75
N ARG A 139 -9.83 -3.74 -12.64
CA ARG A 139 -10.15 -4.59 -13.79
C ARG A 139 -11.15 -3.91 -14.74
N PHE A 140 -12.20 -3.28 -14.21
CA PHE A 140 -13.17 -2.54 -15.00
C PHE A 140 -12.52 -1.39 -15.77
N LEU A 141 -11.64 -0.62 -15.12
CA LEU A 141 -10.89 0.48 -15.74
C LEU A 141 -9.94 -0.01 -16.84
N SER A 142 -9.28 -1.15 -16.62
CA SER A 142 -8.35 -1.75 -17.61
C SER A 142 -9.02 -2.12 -18.94
N GLY A 143 -10.32 -2.41 -18.91
CA GLY A 143 -11.10 -2.72 -20.12
C GLY A 143 -11.66 -1.49 -20.84
N ARG A 144 -11.58 -0.30 -20.23
CA ARG A 144 -12.20 0.94 -20.72
C ARG A 144 -11.19 2.03 -21.11
N VAL A 145 -9.97 1.97 -20.57
CA VAL A 145 -8.96 3.03 -20.70
C VAL A 145 -7.66 2.44 -21.24
N ASP A 146 -7.01 3.18 -22.15
CA ASP A 146 -5.75 2.75 -22.74
C ASP A 146 -4.66 2.50 -21.70
N ARG A 147 -3.93 1.40 -21.87
CA ARG A 147 -2.87 0.96 -20.94
C ARG A 147 -1.76 2.00 -20.76
N LYS A 148 -1.50 2.84 -21.77
CA LYS A 148 -0.55 3.97 -21.68
C LYS A 148 -1.04 5.05 -20.71
N VAL A 149 -2.33 5.38 -20.76
CA VAL A 149 -2.95 6.37 -19.87
C VAL A 149 -2.96 5.85 -18.44
N ILE A 150 -3.37 4.59 -18.24
CA ILE A 150 -3.36 3.94 -16.90
C ILE A 150 -1.94 3.94 -16.32
N THR A 151 -0.93 3.58 -17.13
CA THR A 151 0.47 3.56 -16.69
C THR A 151 0.97 4.94 -16.29
N LYS A 152 0.65 5.96 -17.10
CA LYS A 152 1.03 7.35 -16.80
C LYS A 152 0.35 7.86 -15.52
N ILE A 153 -0.94 7.60 -15.36
CA ILE A 153 -1.70 7.99 -14.17
C ILE A 153 -1.14 7.28 -12.93
N ALA A 154 -0.98 5.96 -12.99
CA ALA A 154 -0.46 5.18 -11.87
C ALA A 154 0.91 5.69 -11.44
N GLY A 155 1.86 5.80 -12.37
CA GLY A 155 3.21 6.27 -12.06
C GLY A 155 3.21 7.69 -11.48
N THR A 156 2.39 8.59 -12.03
CA THR A 156 2.23 9.95 -11.50
C THR A 156 1.65 9.94 -10.08
N VAL A 157 0.62 9.13 -9.81
CA VAL A 157 0.02 9.01 -8.47
C VAL A 157 1.02 8.45 -7.46
N PHE A 158 1.78 7.41 -7.82
CA PHE A 158 2.82 6.84 -6.95
C PHE A 158 3.91 7.89 -6.64
N LEU A 159 4.36 8.67 -7.63
CA LEU A 159 5.29 9.78 -7.42
C LEU A 159 4.73 10.84 -6.46
N LEU A 160 3.47 11.24 -6.64
CA LEU A 160 2.82 12.25 -5.78
C LEU A 160 2.66 11.77 -4.35
N ILE A 161 2.27 10.50 -4.14
CA ILE A 161 2.19 9.91 -2.80
C ILE A 161 3.58 9.86 -2.16
N GLY A 162 4.60 9.43 -2.90
CA GLY A 162 5.96 9.36 -2.40
C GLY A 162 6.55 10.73 -2.03
N LEU A 163 6.30 11.75 -2.87
CA LEU A 163 6.70 13.12 -2.57
C LEU A 163 5.97 13.67 -1.33
N SER A 164 4.67 13.43 -1.21
CA SER A 164 3.88 13.80 -0.01
C SER A 164 4.47 13.19 1.26
N PHE A 165 4.90 11.93 1.19
CA PHE A 165 5.53 11.23 2.31
C PHE A 165 6.89 11.79 2.67
N LEU A 166 7.75 12.09 1.69
CA LEU A 166 9.03 12.74 1.91
C LEU A 166 8.89 14.14 2.52
N LEU A 167 7.95 14.94 2.01
CA LEU A 167 7.66 16.26 2.59
C LEU A 167 7.17 16.13 4.03
N SER A 168 6.27 15.17 4.31
CA SER A 168 5.82 14.91 5.68
C SER A 168 6.94 14.44 6.60
N ALA A 169 7.90 13.66 6.08
CA ALA A 169 9.10 13.26 6.82
C ALA A 169 9.95 14.49 7.14
N LEU A 170 10.30 15.32 6.15
CA LEU A 170 11.12 16.53 6.30
C LEU A 170 10.51 17.55 7.28
N THR A 171 9.19 17.75 7.21
CA THR A 171 8.50 18.60 8.19
C THR A 171 8.54 17.98 9.58
N SER A 172 8.35 16.66 9.72
CA SER A 172 8.42 16.01 11.04
C SER A 172 9.82 16.06 11.66
N SER A 173 10.90 16.03 10.86
CA SER A 173 12.27 16.21 11.35
C SER A 173 12.56 17.65 11.74
N ALA A 174 12.07 18.64 10.97
CA ALA A 174 12.26 20.06 11.30
C ALA A 174 11.61 20.45 12.65
N PHE A 175 10.53 19.77 13.06
CA PHE A 175 9.94 19.94 14.39
C PHE A 175 10.68 19.17 15.50
N ALA A 176 11.41 18.09 15.17
CA ALA A 176 12.18 17.32 16.15
C ALA A 176 13.49 18.02 16.55
N ASP A 177 14.06 18.87 15.68
CA ASP A 177 15.26 19.66 15.98
C ASP A 177 14.98 20.95 16.80
N ILE A 178 13.70 21.29 17.03
CA ILE A 178 13.27 22.50 17.75
C ILE A 178 12.87 22.21 19.22
N ILE A 179 12.78 20.94 19.62
CA ILE A 179 12.42 20.51 20.99
C ILE A 179 13.64 19.96 21.71
#